data_AF-A0A917GHQ6-F1
#
_entry.id   AF-A0A917GHQ6-F1
#
_cell.length_a   1.000
_cell.length_b   1.000
_cell.length_c   1.000
_cell.angle_alpha   90.00
_cell.angle_beta   90.00
_cell.angle_gamma   90.00
#
_symmetry.space_group_name_H-M   'P 1'
#
loop_
_entity.id
_entity.type
_entity.pdbx_description
1 polymer ?
#
loop_
_entity_poly.entity_id
_entity_poly.type
_entity_poly.pdbx_seq_one_letter_code
_entity_poly.pdbx_strand_id
1 'polypeptide(L)'
;MTVVEGIVEHGDARGRTIGFPTANLPLAGPGIEDGVWAAQVRIGSQDRAVAAVSVGRRRTFYTGEGPRLLEAHLLDFDGDLYGRTMRVELTSRLRGQQSFSSVQALMEQLHRDVEATREWAAAHCPWLLGQGRGATVGQSH
;
A
#
# COMPACT_ATOMS: atom_id res chain seq x y z
N MET A 1 5.01 -15.60 0.37
CA MET A 1 4.31 -14.48 -0.31
C MET A 1 2.84 -14.59 0.05
N THR A 2 2.24 -13.49 0.50
CA THR A 2 0.82 -13.46 0.88
C THR A 2 0.08 -12.53 -0.07
N VAL A 3 -1.09 -12.95 -0.57
CA VAL A 3 -1.88 -12.17 -1.53
C VAL A 3 -3.16 -11.71 -0.87
N VAL A 4 -3.47 -10.42 -1.03
CA VAL A 4 -4.73 -9.80 -0.63
C VAL A 4 -5.42 -9.28 -1.89
N GLU A 5 -6.68 -9.62 -2.08
CA GLU A 5 -7.48 -9.13 -3.21
C GLU A 5 -8.78 -8.55 -2.68
N GLY A 6 -9.17 -7.39 -3.19
CA GLY A 6 -10.39 -6.71 -2.74
C GLY A 6 -10.71 -5.48 -3.55
N ILE A 7 -11.84 -4.85 -3.21
CA ILE A 7 -12.26 -3.57 -3.77
C ILE A 7 -11.69 -2.47 -2.89
N VAL A 8 -11.09 -1.46 -3.50
CA VAL A 8 -10.55 -0.31 -2.77
C VAL A 8 -11.68 0.50 -2.15
N GLU A 9 -11.64 0.63 -0.84
CA GLU A 9 -12.62 1.37 -0.04
C GLU A 9 -12.12 2.76 0.36
N HIS A 10 -13.08 3.63 0.66
CA HIS A 10 -12.81 4.93 1.25
C HIS A 10 -12.39 4.77 2.71
N GLY A 11 -11.22 5.33 3.05
CA GLY A 11 -10.77 5.51 4.43
C GLY A 11 -11.01 6.93 4.93
N ASP A 12 -10.35 7.32 6.02
CA ASP A 12 -10.42 8.69 6.55
C ASP A 12 -9.72 9.73 5.65
N ALA A 13 -9.10 9.31 4.55
CA ALA A 13 -8.32 10.14 3.63
C ALA A 13 -7.21 10.98 4.29
N ARG A 14 -6.82 10.67 5.54
CA ARG A 14 -5.78 11.41 6.29
C ARG A 14 -4.41 11.37 5.63
N GLY A 15 -4.07 10.25 4.99
CA GLY A 15 -2.82 10.15 4.22
C GLY A 15 -2.74 11.22 3.13
N ARG A 16 -3.86 11.55 2.48
CA ARG A 16 -3.91 12.56 1.42
C ARG A 16 -3.54 13.96 1.94
N THR A 17 -3.89 14.30 3.18
CA THR A 17 -3.59 15.63 3.74
C THR A 17 -2.11 15.84 4.04
N ILE A 18 -1.32 14.75 4.09
CA ILE A 18 0.13 14.78 4.33
C ILE A 18 0.95 14.30 3.13
N GLY A 19 0.32 14.12 1.96
CA GLY A 19 1.01 13.71 0.72
C GLY A 19 1.19 12.19 0.51
N PHE A 20 0.55 11.35 1.33
CA PHE A 20 0.62 9.89 1.27
C PHE A 20 -0.77 9.27 1.09
N PRO A 21 -1.43 9.43 -0.07
CA PRO A 21 -2.70 8.77 -0.33
C PRO A 21 -2.54 7.24 -0.26
N THR A 22 -3.49 6.57 0.39
CA THR A 22 -3.50 5.11 0.54
C THR A 22 -4.81 4.51 0.03
N ALA A 23 -4.70 3.42 -0.72
CA ALA A 23 -5.80 2.54 -1.05
C ALA A 23 -6.06 1.57 0.11
N ASN A 24 -7.29 1.50 0.60
CA ASN A 24 -7.65 0.68 1.76
C ASN A 24 -8.34 -0.60 1.31
N LEU A 25 -7.84 -1.75 1.78
CA LEU A 25 -8.46 -3.05 1.60
C LEU A 25 -8.75 -3.66 2.99
N PRO A 26 -10.02 -3.88 3.36
CA PRO A 26 -10.36 -4.61 4.58
C PRO A 26 -9.77 -6.01 4.58
N LEU A 27 -9.26 -6.46 5.73
CA LEU A 27 -8.73 -7.80 5.90
C LEU A 27 -9.70 -8.66 6.70
N ALA A 28 -10.13 -9.78 6.13
CA ALA A 28 -10.89 -10.80 6.84
C ALA A 28 -9.92 -11.83 7.44
N GLY A 29 -9.99 -12.02 8.76
CA GLY A 29 -9.32 -13.11 9.47
C GLY A 29 -7.84 -12.88 9.84
N PRO A 30 -7.29 -13.74 10.72
CA PRO A 30 -5.87 -13.74 11.07
C PRO A 30 -5.04 -14.40 9.95
N GLY A 31 -3.80 -13.94 9.72
CA GLY A 31 -2.89 -14.62 8.79
C GLY A 31 -1.78 -13.77 8.18
N ILE A 32 -1.90 -12.44 8.26
CA ILE A 32 -0.85 -11.51 7.86
C ILE A 32 -0.23 -10.95 9.15
N GLU A 33 1.08 -10.74 9.23
CA GLU A 33 1.68 -10.06 10.38
C GLU A 33 1.49 -8.54 10.26
N ASP A 34 1.16 -7.87 11.35
CA ASP A 34 1.10 -6.41 11.40
C ASP A 34 2.49 -5.81 11.14
N GLY A 35 2.54 -4.80 10.28
CA GLY A 35 3.79 -4.13 9.91
C GLY A 35 3.69 -3.37 8.61
N VAL A 36 4.83 -2.89 8.14
CA VAL A 36 4.97 -2.26 6.83
C VAL A 36 5.72 -3.21 5.90
N TRP A 37 5.21 -3.33 4.69
CA TRP A 37 5.65 -4.27 3.67
C TRP A 37 5.91 -3.54 2.36
N ALA A 38 6.91 -4.00 1.61
CA ALA A 38 6.97 -3.76 0.18
C ALA A 38 6.05 -4.75 -0.52
N ALA A 39 5.35 -4.32 -1.56
CA ALA A 39 4.40 -5.14 -2.29
C ALA A 39 4.39 -4.84 -3.80
N GLN A 40 4.03 -5.85 -4.59
CA GLN A 40 3.58 -5.66 -5.96
C GLN A 40 2.06 -5.52 -5.99
N VAL A 41 1.57 -4.62 -6.82
CA VAL A 41 0.14 -4.32 -6.94
C VAL A 41 -0.29 -4.48 -8.37
N ARG A 42 -1.45 -5.11 -8.58
CA ARG A 42 -2.18 -5.12 -9.84
C ARG A 42 -3.54 -4.47 -9.63
N ILE A 43 -3.91 -3.53 -10.52
CA ILE A 43 -5.19 -2.82 -10.47
C ILE A 43 -5.97 -3.16 -11.74
N GLY A 44 -7.12 -3.82 -11.59
CA GLY A 44 -7.85 -4.37 -12.73
C GLY A 44 -7.00 -5.34 -13.56
N SER A 45 -7.09 -5.24 -14.90
CA SER A 45 -6.41 -6.14 -15.83
C SER A 45 -5.04 -5.64 -16.32
N GLN A 46 -4.80 -4.34 -16.33
CA GLN A 46 -3.67 -3.75 -17.06
C GLN A 46 -2.65 -3.04 -16.17
N ASP A 47 -3.10 -2.32 -15.13
CA ASP A 47 -2.20 -1.48 -14.36
C ASP A 47 -1.42 -2.29 -13.32
N ARG A 48 -0.13 -1.97 -13.18
CA ARG A 48 0.76 -2.53 -12.17
C ARG A 48 1.57 -1.44 -11.51
N ALA A 49 1.84 -1.62 -10.22
CA ALA A 49 2.65 -0.71 -9.43
C ALA A 49 3.41 -1.48 -8.34
N VAL A 50 4.32 -0.78 -7.66
CA VAL A 50 4.85 -1.21 -6.36
C VAL A 50 4.26 -0.32 -5.28
N ALA A 51 4.11 -0.84 -4.06
CA ALA A 51 3.51 -0.10 -2.96
C ALA A 51 4.23 -0.33 -1.64
N ALA A 52 4.31 0.75 -0.86
CA ALA A 52 4.55 0.66 0.58
C ALA A 52 3.21 0.37 1.25
N VAL A 53 3.13 -0.75 1.96
CA VAL A 53 1.86 -1.29 2.48
C VAL A 53 1.90 -1.38 3.99
N SER A 54 1.02 -0.64 4.67
CA SER A 54 0.77 -0.81 6.10
C SER A 54 -0.32 -1.85 6.31
N VAL A 55 -0.02 -2.87 7.12
CA VAL A 55 -0.98 -3.83 7.62
C VAL A 55 -1.13 -3.62 9.11
N GLY A 56 -2.36 -3.36 9.57
CA GLY A 56 -2.63 -3.12 10.98
C GLY A 56 -4.10 -2.86 11.27
N ARG A 57 -4.38 -2.48 12.51
CA ARG A 57 -5.73 -2.09 12.96
C ARG A 57 -5.88 -0.59 12.96
N ARG A 58 -7.00 -0.11 12.44
CA ARG A 58 -7.40 1.29 12.61
C ARG A 58 -7.80 1.51 14.06
N ARG A 59 -7.07 2.34 14.80
CA ARG A 59 -7.50 2.72 16.17
C ARG A 59 -8.74 3.60 16.06
N THR A 60 -9.90 3.06 16.42
CA THR A 60 -11.13 3.85 16.57
C THR A 60 -11.12 4.59 17.90
N PHE A 61 -11.62 5.82 17.93
CA PHE A 61 -11.72 6.63 19.15
C PHE A 61 -12.62 6.00 20.24
N TYR A 62 -13.48 5.02 19.90
CA TYR A 62 -14.53 4.51 20.79
C TYR A 62 -14.24 3.13 21.44
N THR A 63 -13.57 2.21 20.74
CA THR A 63 -13.49 0.80 21.20
C THR A 63 -12.07 0.23 21.33
N GLY A 64 -11.03 1.03 21.11
CA GLY A 64 -9.63 0.59 21.24
C GLY A 64 -9.15 -0.40 20.16
N GLU A 65 -10.04 -1.21 19.59
CA GLU A 65 -9.79 -2.11 18.48
C GLU A 65 -10.79 -1.82 17.35
N GLY A 66 -10.30 -1.27 16.24
CA GLY A 66 -11.08 -1.11 15.01
C GLY A 66 -10.74 -2.19 13.99
N PRO A 67 -11.39 -2.14 12.81
CA PRO A 67 -11.19 -3.14 11.77
C PRO A 67 -9.73 -3.18 11.32
N ARG A 68 -9.30 -4.38 10.94
CA ARG A 68 -7.99 -4.61 10.35
C ARG A 68 -8.05 -4.33 8.86
N LEU A 69 -7.06 -3.61 8.36
CA LEU A 69 -6.97 -3.23 6.96
C LEU A 69 -5.53 -3.26 6.48
N LEU A 70 -5.42 -3.32 5.16
CA LEU A 70 -4.24 -3.08 4.38
C LEU A 70 -4.36 -1.69 3.76
N GLU A 71 -3.40 -0.81 4.03
CA GLU A 71 -3.30 0.53 3.45
C GLU A 71 -2.10 0.56 2.51
N ALA A 72 -2.35 0.66 1.20
CA ALA A 72 -1.32 0.64 0.17
C ALA A 72 -1.07 2.05 -0.39
N HIS A 73 0.13 2.58 -0.19
CA HIS A 73 0.63 3.75 -0.89
C HIS A 73 1.38 3.30 -2.15
N LEU A 74 0.75 3.44 -3.32
CA LEU A 74 1.36 3.06 -4.59
C LEU A 74 2.38 4.12 -5.02
N LEU A 75 3.62 3.68 -5.27
CA LEU A 75 4.69 4.57 -5.72
C LEU A 75 4.44 5.01 -7.14
N ASP A 76 4.71 6.29 -7.40
CA ASP A 76 4.64 6.93 -8.71
C ASP A 76 3.27 6.79 -9.40
N PHE A 77 2.20 6.40 -8.69
CA PHE A 77 0.86 6.21 -9.25
C PHE A 77 0.01 7.47 -9.08
N ASP A 78 -0.60 7.94 -10.17
CA ASP A 78 -1.61 8.99 -10.16
C ASP A 78 -2.91 8.46 -10.77
N GLY A 79 -4.02 8.65 -10.05
CA GLY A 79 -5.33 8.17 -10.46
C GLY A 79 -6.25 7.82 -9.30
N ASP A 80 -7.54 7.70 -9.60
CA ASP A 80 -8.55 7.24 -8.65
C ASP A 80 -8.59 5.70 -8.63
N LEU A 81 -8.48 5.15 -7.42
CA LEU A 81 -8.52 3.71 -7.17
C LEU A 81 -9.85 3.27 -6.58
N TYR A 82 -10.70 4.18 -6.10
CA TYR A 82 -11.93 3.82 -5.40
C TYR A 82 -12.85 2.97 -6.27
N GLY A 83 -13.39 1.90 -5.68
CA GLY A 83 -14.26 0.96 -6.39
C GLY A 83 -13.52 0.03 -7.38
N ARG A 84 -12.21 0.21 -7.60
CA ARG A 84 -11.43 -0.71 -8.44
C ARG A 84 -11.03 -1.96 -7.66
N THR A 85 -11.01 -3.10 -8.34
CA THR A 85 -10.40 -4.33 -7.82
C THR A 85 -8.88 -4.19 -7.83
N MET A 86 -8.27 -4.46 -6.69
CA MET A 86 -6.83 -4.42 -6.49
C MET A 86 -6.35 -5.74 -5.88
N ARG A 87 -5.27 -6.28 -6.44
CA ARG A 87 -4.54 -7.43 -5.91
C ARG A 87 -3.18 -6.96 -5.41
N VAL A 88 -2.89 -7.19 -4.15
CA VAL A 88 -1.66 -6.80 -3.44
C VAL A 88 -0.91 -8.06 -3.04
N GLU A 89 0.31 -8.19 -3.53
CA GLU A 89 1.21 -9.30 -3.22
C GLU A 89 2.26 -8.80 -2.25
N LEU A 90 2.11 -9.14 -0.96
CA LEU A 90 3.05 -8.80 0.10
C LEU A 90 4.29 -9.67 -0.03
N THR A 91 5.43 -9.03 -0.31
CA THR A 91 6.69 -9.70 -0.65
C THR A 91 7.69 -9.64 0.50
N SER A 92 8.03 -8.43 0.95
CA SER A 92 9.07 -8.20 1.96
C SER A 92 8.55 -7.34 3.10
N ARG A 93 8.73 -7.79 4.34
CA ARG A 93 8.40 -6.99 5.53
C ARG A 93 9.56 -6.04 5.81
N LEU A 94 9.28 -4.75 5.78
CA LEU A 94 10.26 -3.68 6.01
C LEU A 94 10.44 -3.41 7.50
N ARG A 95 9.34 -3.38 8.26
CA ARG A 95 9.33 -3.13 9.71
C ARG A 95 8.03 -3.54 10.39
N GLY A 96 8.02 -3.54 11.72
CA GLY A 96 6.80 -3.64 12.52
C GLY A 96 5.98 -2.34 12.55
N GLN A 97 4.79 -2.40 13.15
CA GLN A 97 3.97 -1.21 13.43
C GLN A 97 4.64 -0.35 14.51
N GLN A 98 4.56 0.98 14.35
CA GLN A 98 5.16 1.94 15.26
C GLN A 98 4.18 3.10 15.51
N SER A 99 4.14 3.58 16.76
CA SER A 99 3.41 4.81 17.10
C SER A 99 4.35 6.02 16.99
N PHE A 100 3.82 7.15 16.54
CA PHE A 100 4.58 8.39 16.39
C PHE A 100 4.05 9.45 17.33
N SER A 101 4.94 10.21 17.95
CA SER A 101 4.62 11.31 18.86
C SER A 101 4.22 12.60 18.12
N SER A 102 4.49 12.69 16.81
CA SER A 102 4.14 13.85 15.98
C SER A 102 3.86 13.46 14.53
N VAL A 103 3.16 14.34 13.80
CA VAL A 103 2.91 14.19 12.36
C VAL A 103 4.22 14.22 11.57
N GLN A 104 5.17 15.07 11.98
CA GLN A 104 6.48 15.15 11.32
C GLN A 104 7.24 13.82 11.43
N ALA A 105 7.29 13.21 12.61
CA ALA A 105 7.96 11.92 12.81
C ALA A 105 7.30 10.80 11.98
N LEU A 106 5.97 10.84 11.83
CA LEU A 106 5.24 9.96 10.93
C LEU A 106 5.67 10.18 9.47
N MET A 107 5.66 11.42 8.98
CA MET A 107 6.03 11.74 7.59
C MET A 107 7.47 11.33 7.26
N GLU A 108 8.42 11.59 8.17
CA GLU A 108 9.80 11.14 8.01
C GLU A 108 9.91 9.63 7.90
N GLN A 109 9.13 8.88 8.69
CA GLN A 109 9.12 7.43 8.57
C GLN A 109 8.45 6.96 7.28
N LEU A 110 7.36 7.59 6.86
CA LEU A 110 6.69 7.24 5.59
C LEU A 110 7.62 7.45 4.39
N HIS A 111 8.41 8.53 4.37
CA HIS A 111 9.45 8.71 3.34
C HIS A 111 10.49 7.58 3.36
N ARG A 112 10.96 7.16 4.55
CA ARG A 112 11.89 6.03 4.66
C ARG A 112 11.27 4.72 4.18
N ASP A 113 10.00 4.49 4.47
CA ASP A 113 9.28 3.30 4.02
C ASP A 113 9.10 3.27 2.49
N VAL A 114 8.84 4.43 1.88
CA VAL A 114 8.80 4.60 0.42
C VAL A 114 10.16 4.34 -0.20
N GLU A 115 11.23 4.89 0.37
CA GLU A 115 12.58 4.68 -0.16
C GLU A 115 12.99 3.21 -0.07
N ALA A 116 12.78 2.57 1.08
CA ALA A 116 13.04 1.14 1.26
C ALA A 116 12.21 0.27 0.29
N THR A 117 10.98 0.69 -0.02
CA THR A 117 10.16 0.03 -1.05
C THR A 117 10.74 0.21 -2.45
N ARG A 118 11.27 1.40 -2.76
CA ARG A 118 11.93 1.69 -4.04
C ARG A 118 13.22 0.89 -4.20
N GLU A 119 14.04 0.80 -3.16
CA GLU A 119 15.24 -0.05 -3.12
C GLU A 119 14.89 -1.52 -3.32
N TRP A 120 13.87 -2.01 -2.61
CA TRP A 120 13.36 -3.37 -2.79
C TRP A 120 12.91 -3.60 -4.24
N ALA A 121 12.14 -2.68 -4.81
CA ALA A 121 11.64 -2.79 -6.18
C ALA A 121 12.78 -2.78 -7.21
N ALA A 122 13.80 -1.94 -7.03
CA ALA A 122 14.97 -1.90 -7.90
C ALA A 122 15.71 -3.25 -7.96
N ALA A 123 15.76 -3.96 -6.84
CA ALA A 123 16.42 -5.27 -6.76
C ALA A 123 15.57 -6.45 -7.28
N HIS A 124 14.24 -6.37 -7.22
CA HIS A 124 13.36 -7.54 -7.46
C HIS A 124 12.41 -7.38 -8.64
N CYS A 125 11.98 -6.17 -8.95
CA CYS A 125 11.04 -5.85 -10.02
C CYS A 125 11.30 -4.47 -10.63
N PRO A 126 12.53 -4.17 -11.10
CA PRO A 126 12.92 -2.83 -11.57
C PRO A 126 12.04 -2.31 -12.71
N TRP A 127 11.44 -3.21 -13.51
CA TRP A 127 10.52 -2.86 -14.60
C TRP A 127 9.19 -2.22 -14.15
N LEU A 128 8.88 -2.24 -12.85
CA LEU A 128 7.71 -1.56 -12.27
C LEU A 128 8.02 -0.14 -11.78
N LEU A 129 9.30 0.23 -11.63
CA LEU A 129 9.68 1.58 -11.23
C LEU A 129 9.51 2.55 -12.41
N GLY A 130 8.94 3.73 -12.15
CA GLY A 130 8.75 4.77 -13.17
C GLY A 130 7.62 4.52 -14.19
N GLN A 131 6.83 3.44 -14.03
CA GLN A 131 5.67 3.13 -14.90
C GLN A 131 4.40 3.91 -14.52
N GLY A 132 4.56 5.07 -13.86
CA GLY A 132 3.50 5.92 -13.30
C GLY A 132 2.52 6.57 -14.28
N ARG A 133 2.35 6.01 -15.48
CA ARG A 133 1.33 6.40 -16.46
C ARG A 133 0.81 5.15 -17.13
N GLY A 134 -0.41 4.75 -16.76
CA GLY A 134 -1.26 3.75 -17.43
C GLY A 134 -0.54 2.90 -18.47
N ALA A 135 0.34 2.00 -18.01
CA ALA A 135 1.02 1.08 -18.88
C ALA A 135 -0.05 0.19 -19.49
N THR A 136 -0.46 0.56 -20.70
CA THR A 136 -1.35 -0.25 -21.53
C THR A 136 -0.54 -1.50 -21.81
N VAL A 137 -0.75 -2.55 -21.01
CA VAL A 137 -0.25 -3.89 -21.34
C VAL A 137 -1.12 -4.37 -22.50
N GLY A 138 -0.70 -3.97 -23.69
CA GLY A 138 -1.16 -4.46 -24.96
C GLY A 138 0.03 -4.46 -25.88
N GLN A 139 0.67 -5.62 -26.06
CA GLN A 139 0.77 -6.28 -27.36
C GLN A 139 1.58 -7.59 -27.25
N SER A 140 1.18 -8.54 -28.11
CA SER A 140 1.80 -9.84 -28.47
C SER A 140 1.45 -10.99 -27.50
N HIS A 141 0.71 -12.04 -27.87
CA HIS A 141 0.45 -12.71 -29.16
C HIS A 141 -1.02 -13.17 -29.26
#